data_AF-A0A379WP11-F1
#
_entry.id   AF-A0A379WP11-F1
#
_cell.length_a   1.000
_cell.length_b   1.000
_cell.length_c   1.000
_cell.angle_alpha   90.00
_cell.angle_beta   90.00
_cell.angle_gamma   90.00
#
_symmetry.space_group_name_H-M   'P 1'
#
loop_
_entity.id
_entity.type
_entity.pdbx_description
1 polymer ?
#
loop_
_entity_poly.entity_id
_entity_poly.type
_entity_poly.pdbx_seq_one_letter_code
_entity_poly.pdbx_strand_id
1 'polypeptide(L)'
;MNALLLPSGNTFIADTYVNEDPTPEQLAEIAVMAAETVRRFGIEPKVALLSHSNFGSSNSLSASKMRETLERVRERAARSDD
;
A
#
# COMPACT_ATOMS: atom_id res chain seq x y z
N MET A 1 -11.20 4.30 1.04
CA MET A 1 -10.18 4.87 0.14
C MET A 1 -10.57 6.30 -0.18
N ASN A 2 -9.63 7.24 -0.10
CA ASN A 2 -9.82 8.61 -0.56
C ASN A 2 -9.11 8.83 -1.89
N ALA A 3 -9.61 9.74 -2.72
CA ALA A 3 -9.01 10.09 -4.01
C ALA A 3 -8.74 11.60 -4.07
N LEU A 4 -7.53 11.98 -4.45
CA LEU A 4 -7.14 13.34 -4.79
C LEU A 4 -7.02 13.44 -6.30
N LEU A 5 -7.86 14.29 -6.90
CA LEU A 5 -7.85 14.57 -8.34
C LEU A 5 -7.03 15.84 -8.56
N LEU A 6 -5.80 15.69 -9.05
CA LEU A 6 -4.87 16.79 -9.25
C LEU A 6 -4.55 16.93 -10.75
N PRO A 7 -4.18 18.13 -11.22
CA PRO A 7 -3.70 18.31 -12.59
C PRO A 7 -2.47 17.46 -12.92
N SER A 8 -1.66 17.11 -11.90
CA SER A 8 -0.49 16.24 -12.03
C SER A 8 -0.82 14.75 -12.07
N GLY A 9 -2.07 14.36 -11.80
CA GLY A 9 -2.53 12.99 -11.78
C GLY A 9 -3.39 12.64 -10.56
N ASN A 10 -4.07 11.50 -10.65
CA ASN A 10 -4.93 11.01 -9.59
C ASN A 10 -4.11 10.25 -8.54
N THR A 11 -4.28 10.59 -7.26
CA THR A 11 -3.66 9.89 -6.13
C THR A 11 -4.73 9.25 -5.27
N PHE A 12 -4.60 7.96 -4.99
CA PHE A 12 -5.51 7.21 -4.13
C PHE A 12 -4.82 6.88 -2.81
N ILE A 13 -5.52 7.13 -1.69
CA ILE A 13 -5.02 6.90 -0.34
C ILE A 13 -5.87 5.78 0.29
N ALA A 14 -5.23 4.66 0.61
CA ALA A 14 -5.87 3.50 1.18
C ALA A 14 -6.15 3.69 2.67
N ASP A 15 -7.33 3.23 3.11
CA ASP A 15 -7.73 3.08 4.51
C ASP A 15 -7.35 4.21 5.50
N THR A 16 -8.01 5.36 5.33
CA THR A 16 -7.77 6.56 6.13
C THR A 16 -8.71 6.72 7.33
N TYR A 17 -9.57 5.74 7.61
CA TYR A 17 -10.64 5.87 8.60
C TYR A 17 -10.88 4.63 9.47
N VAL A 18 -10.56 3.42 8.99
CA VAL A 18 -11.08 2.18 9.61
C VAL A 18 -10.04 1.54 10.51
N ASN A 19 -8.82 1.27 10.00
CA ASN A 19 -7.79 0.60 10.79
C ASN A 19 -6.78 1.60 11.36
N GLU A 20 -6.76 1.77 12.68
CA GLU A 20 -5.89 2.74 13.37
C GLU A 20 -4.39 2.37 13.34
N ASP A 21 -4.05 1.13 13.71
CA ASP A 21 -2.67 0.62 13.66
C ASP A 21 -2.63 -0.80 13.05
N PRO A 22 -2.84 -0.92 11.72
CA PRO A 22 -2.93 -2.20 11.06
C PRO A 22 -1.61 -2.98 11.12
N THR A 23 -1.69 -4.30 11.24
CA THR A 23 -0.51 -5.20 11.18
C THR A 23 0.10 -5.23 9.78
N PRO A 24 1.33 -5.75 9.60
CA PRO A 24 1.92 -5.95 8.27
C PRO A 24 1.03 -6.74 7.31
N GLU A 25 0.36 -7.79 7.79
CA GLU A 25 -0.56 -8.60 7.00
C GLU A 25 -1.77 -7.81 6.54
N GLN A 26 -2.39 -7.05 7.46
CA GLN A 26 -3.54 -6.20 7.14
C GLN A 26 -3.15 -5.11 6.15
N LEU A 27 -2.02 -4.44 6.34
CA LEU A 27 -1.50 -3.45 5.41
C LEU A 27 -1.27 -4.03 4.01
N ALA A 28 -0.74 -5.25 3.92
CA ALA A 28 -0.52 -5.91 2.64
C ALA A 28 -1.84 -6.24 1.94
N GLU A 29 -2.83 -6.72 2.69
CA GLU A 29 -4.18 -6.98 2.18
C GLU A 29 -4.84 -5.68 1.69
N ILE A 30 -4.81 -4.63 2.50
CA ILE A 30 -5.32 -3.30 2.16
C ILE A 30 -4.67 -2.78 0.88
N ALA A 31 -3.34 -2.89 0.74
CA ALA A 31 -2.62 -2.43 -0.43
C ALA A 31 -3.02 -3.18 -1.72
N VAL A 32 -3.17 -4.51 -1.66
CA VAL A 32 -3.60 -5.32 -2.80
C VAL A 32 -5.05 -5.02 -3.18
N MET A 33 -5.97 -5.00 -2.20
CA MET A 33 -7.38 -4.64 -2.44
C MET A 33 -7.50 -3.21 -3.00
N ALA A 34 -6.68 -2.29 -2.53
CA ALA A 34 -6.65 -0.93 -3.04
C ALA A 34 -6.19 -0.89 -4.51
N ALA A 35 -5.13 -1.62 -4.86
CA ALA A 35 -4.64 -1.73 -6.23
C ALA A 35 -5.69 -2.35 -7.16
N GLU A 36 -6.36 -3.41 -6.73
CA GLU A 36 -7.47 -4.03 -7.48
C GLU A 36 -8.63 -3.07 -7.67
N THR A 37 -8.98 -2.30 -6.64
CA THR A 37 -10.04 -1.29 -6.72
C THR A 37 -9.70 -0.23 -7.77
N VAL A 38 -8.45 0.26 -7.78
CA VAL A 38 -7.98 1.24 -8.77
C VAL A 38 -7.97 0.65 -10.18
N ARG A 39 -7.57 -0.62 -10.35
CA ARG A 39 -7.64 -1.33 -11.64
C ARG A 39 -9.05 -1.39 -12.21
N ARG A 40 -10.09 -1.52 -11.38
CA ARG A 40 -11.50 -1.52 -11.83
C ARG A 40 -11.93 -0.19 -12.46
N PHE A 41 -11.20 0.90 -12.23
CA PHE A 41 -11.38 2.18 -12.93
C PHE A 41 -10.59 2.27 -14.25
N GLY A 42 -9.95 1.19 -14.70
CA GLY A 42 -9.10 1.19 -15.89
C GLY A 42 -7.75 1.89 -15.70
N ILE A 43 -7.32 2.10 -14.45
CA ILE A 43 -6.05 2.75 -14.11
C ILE A 43 -5.06 1.67 -13.69
N GLU A 44 -3.88 1.66 -14.31
CA GLU A 44 -2.77 0.80 -13.88
C GLU A 44 -2.15 1.36 -12.58
N PRO A 45 -2.29 0.66 -11.44
CA PRO A 45 -1.89 1.20 -10.15
C PRO A 45 -0.38 1.15 -9.96
N LYS A 46 0.21 2.28 -9.54
CA LYS A 46 1.56 2.32 -8.99
C LYS A 46 1.47 2.51 -7.49
N VAL A 47 1.75 1.44 -6.74
CA VAL A 47 1.60 1.42 -5.28
C VAL A 47 2.87 1.88 -4.60
N ALA A 48 2.73 2.74 -3.59
CA ALA A 48 3.81 3.13 -2.68
C ALA A 48 3.36 2.88 -1.23
N LEU A 49 4.21 2.19 -0.46
CA LEU A 49 4.05 2.05 0.98
C LEU A 49 4.78 3.21 1.66
N LEU A 50 4.08 3.97 2.50
CA LEU A 50 4.62 5.16 3.14
C LEU A 50 5.15 4.86 4.54
N SER A 51 6.27 5.49 4.90
CA SER A 51 6.91 5.44 6.20
C SER A 51 7.72 6.73 6.43
N HIS A 52 8.12 7.02 7.67
CA HIS A 52 9.14 8.05 7.92
C HIS A 52 10.55 7.60 7.49
N SER A 53 10.71 6.33 7.12
CA SER A 53 11.96 5.72 6.64
C SER A 53 11.89 5.45 5.14
N ASN A 54 12.93 5.83 4.42
CA ASN A 54 13.14 5.44 3.03
C ASN A 54 14.12 4.26 2.96
N PHE A 55 13.72 3.16 2.32
CA PHE A 55 14.59 2.03 1.93
C PHE A 55 15.59 1.54 3.01
N GLY A 56 15.18 1.50 4.27
CA GLY A 56 16.03 1.03 5.37
C GLY A 56 16.84 2.10 6.10
N SER A 57 16.61 3.39 5.81
CA SER A 57 17.25 4.53 6.51
C SER A 57 17.03 4.56 8.03
N SER A 58 16.04 3.82 8.54
CA SER A 58 15.72 3.69 9.97
C SER A 58 15.30 2.27 10.31
N ASN A 59 15.65 1.83 11.52
CA ASN A 59 15.29 0.54 12.12
C ASN A 59 14.25 0.66 13.24
N SER A 60 13.52 1.78 13.33
CA SER A 60 12.41 1.87 14.28
C SER A 60 11.35 0.79 14.00
N LEU A 61 10.52 0.50 15.01
CA LEU A 61 9.45 -0.50 14.89
C LEU A 61 8.50 -0.18 13.71
N SER A 62 8.13 1.10 13.54
CA SER A 62 7.30 1.54 12.42
C SER A 62 7.96 1.35 11.04
N ALA A 63 9.28 1.53 10.93
CA ALA A 63 10.01 1.29 9.68
C ALA A 63 10.13 -0.20 9.38
N SER A 64 10.41 -1.02 10.39
CA SER A 64 10.46 -2.48 10.28
C SER A 64 9.10 -3.05 9.87
N LYS A 65 8.01 -2.55 10.46
CA LYS A 65 6.63 -2.91 10.11
C LYS A 65 6.37 -2.74 8.61
N MET A 66 6.72 -1.58 8.05
CA MET A 66 6.49 -1.30 6.63
C MET A 66 7.39 -2.09 5.67
N ARG A 67 8.61 -2.45 6.09
CA ARG A 67 9.45 -3.37 5.31
C ARG A 67 8.85 -4.76 5.25
N GLU A 68 8.35 -5.26 6.37
CA GLU A 68 7.64 -6.53 6.41
C GLU A 68 6.39 -6.49 5.53
N THR A 69 5.59 -5.42 5.60
CA THR A 69 4.45 -5.20 4.68
C THR A 69 4.86 -5.34 3.21
N LEU A 70 6.00 -4.76 2.81
CA LEU A 70 6.48 -4.85 1.42
C LEU A 70 6.72 -6.29 0.98
N GLU A 71 7.39 -7.10 1.80
CA GLU A 71 7.62 -8.51 1.50
C GLU A 71 6.30 -9.26 1.36
N ARG A 72 5.34 -9.02 2.26
CA ARG A 72 4.01 -9.64 2.22
C ARG A 72 3.15 -9.20 1.03
N VAL A 73 3.33 -7.98 0.53
CA VAL A 73 2.69 -7.49 -0.71
C VAL A 73 3.28 -8.22 -1.91
N ARG A 74 4.61 -8.37 -1.99
CA ARG A 74 5.29 -9.09 -3.08
C ARG A 74 4.87 -10.54 -3.17
N GLU A 75 4.82 -11.23 -2.03
CA GLU A 75 4.33 -12.62 -1.94
C GLU A 75 2.89 -12.78 -2.46
N ARG A 76 2.02 -11.80 -2.17
CA ARG A 76 0.62 -11.81 -2.61
C ARG A 76 0.51 -11.53 -4.11
N ALA A 77 1.21 -10.50 -4.59
CA ALA A 77 1.21 -10.14 -6.02
C ALA A 77 1.71 -11.31 -6.89
N ALA A 78 2.78 -11.99 -6.48
CA ALA A 78 3.31 -13.14 -7.20
C ALA A 78 2.32 -14.32 -7.30
N ARG A 79 1.35 -14.45 -6.38
CA ARG A 79 0.31 -15.49 -6.41
C ARG A 79 -0.89 -15.11 -7.27
N SER A 80 -1.11 -13.84 -7.53
CA SER A 80 -2.26 -13.33 -8.30
C SER A 80 -2.06 -13.38 -9.82
N ASP A 81 -0.82 -13.61 -10.27
CA ASP A 81 -0.44 -13.69 -11.68
C ASP A 81 -0.44 -15.14 -12.24
N ASP A 82 -0.96 -16.12 -11.48
CA ASP A 82 -1.15 -17.54 -11.86
C ASP A 82 -2.64 -17.86 -12.12
#